data_AF-A0A3D2XDF9-F1
#
_entry.id   AF-A0A3D2XDF9-F1
#
_cell.length_a   1.000
_cell.length_b   1.000
_cell.length_c   1.000
_cell.angle_alpha   90.00
_cell.angle_beta   90.00
_cell.angle_gamma   90.00
#
_symmetry.space_group_name_H-M   'P 1'
#
loop_
_entity.id
_entity.type
_entity.pdbx_description
1 polymer ?
#
loop_
_entity_poly.entity_id
_entity_poly.type
_entity_poly.pdbx_seq_one_letter_code
_entity_poly.pdbx_strand_id
1 'polypeptide(L)'
;MIQQLLYKYLVLNGQLGLPDIGSFTIHRQSAVVDAAGTALLAPTQEIRFEPKAVQADKNLFLFLAHETDSDEVTAIGQFNEWVKSTKEKLAQTSVAEMPFMGSLRVTGEGDYRFDALSSVIVQP
;
A
#
# COMPACT_ATOMS: atom_id res chain seq x y z
N MET A 1 -3.07 14.48 2.10
CA MET A 1 -1.73 14.51 2.72
C MET A 1 -1.36 13.17 3.32
N ILE A 2 -2.14 12.58 4.24
CA ILE A 2 -1.81 11.28 4.86
C ILE A 2 -1.50 10.14 3.86
N GLN A 3 -2.24 10.04 2.75
CA GLN A 3 -2.02 9.01 1.73
C GLN A 3 -0.60 9.05 1.10
N GLN A 4 -0.01 10.24 0.93
CA GLN A 4 1.36 10.38 0.44
C GLN A 4 2.37 9.87 1.49
N LEU A 5 2.11 10.14 2.77
CA LEU A 5 2.95 9.66 3.87
C LEU A 5 2.86 8.14 4.02
N LEU A 6 1.67 7.54 3.84
CA LEU A 6 1.50 6.10 3.86
C LEU A 6 2.26 5.41 2.72
N TYR A 7 2.21 5.99 1.50
CA TYR A 7 3.02 5.50 0.39
C TYR A 7 4.53 5.64 0.68
N LYS A 8 4.97 6.80 1.17
CA LYS A 8 6.37 7.02 1.57
C LYS A 8 6.81 5.99 2.61
N TYR A 9 5.99 5.74 3.63
CA TYR A 9 6.28 4.74 4.65
C TYR A 9 6.40 3.33 4.07
N LEU A 10 5.48 2.93 3.19
CA LEU A 10 5.53 1.63 2.50
C LEU A 10 6.83 1.47 1.70
N VAL A 11 7.27 2.50 0.97
CA VAL A 11 8.52 2.47 0.21
C VAL A 11 9.74 2.34 1.11
N LEU A 12 9.77 3.06 2.24
CA LEU A 12 10.92 3.05 3.16
C LEU A 12 11.01 1.77 4.00
N ASN A 13 9.87 1.20 4.40
CA ASN A 13 9.82 0.07 5.34
C ASN A 13 9.48 -1.27 4.66
N GLY A 14 9.08 -1.24 3.39
CA GLY A 14 8.70 -2.43 2.62
C GLY A 14 7.37 -3.06 3.03
N GLN A 15 6.68 -2.54 4.04
CA GLN A 15 5.38 -3.03 4.49
C GLN A 15 4.49 -1.91 5.04
N LEU A 16 3.18 -2.07 4.91
CA LEU A 16 2.17 -1.19 5.48
C LEU A 16 0.92 -2.00 5.84
N GLY A 17 0.61 -2.09 7.13
CA GLY A 17 -0.61 -2.73 7.62
C GLY A 17 -1.78 -1.74 7.70
N LEU A 18 -2.93 -2.12 7.15
CA LEU A 18 -4.19 -1.41 7.26
C LEU A 18 -5.17 -2.24 8.10
N PRO A 19 -5.48 -1.81 9.34
CA PRO A 19 -6.44 -2.52 10.20
C PRO A 19 -7.76 -2.78 9.50
N ASP A 20 -8.27 -4.00 9.66
CA ASP A 20 -9.52 -4.52 9.06
C ASP A 20 -9.57 -4.55 7.52
N ILE A 21 -8.51 -4.17 6.82
CA ILE A 21 -8.46 -4.16 5.35
C ILE A 21 -7.45 -5.20 4.86
N GLY A 22 -6.20 -5.12 5.32
CA GLY A 22 -5.13 -5.94 4.78
C GLY A 22 -3.75 -5.36 5.03
N SER A 23 -2.74 -5.92 4.38
CA SER A 23 -1.38 -5.38 4.40
C SER A 23 -0.80 -5.29 3.00
N PHE A 24 -0.05 -4.23 2.76
CA PHE A 24 0.78 -4.05 1.58
C PHE A 24 2.22 -4.41 1.88
N THR A 25 2.89 -5.06 0.93
CA THR A 25 4.32 -5.38 0.99
C THR A 25 4.99 -5.05 -0.33
N ILE A 26 6.24 -4.58 -0.29
CA ILE A 26 7.07 -4.41 -1.47
C ILE A 26 7.93 -5.65 -1.65
N HIS A 27 7.72 -6.33 -2.78
CA HIS A 27 8.55 -7.45 -3.20
C HIS A 27 9.49 -7.01 -4.30
N ARG A 28 10.78 -7.25 -4.09
CA ARG A 28 11.79 -7.07 -5.13
C ARG A 28 11.91 -8.37 -5.93
N GLN A 29 11.59 -8.32 -7.21
CA GLN A 29 11.97 -9.36 -8.14
C GLN A 29 13.40 -9.10 -8.60
N SER A 30 14.25 -10.12 -8.50
CA SER A 30 15.64 -10.03 -8.98
C SER A 30 15.68 -9.95 -10.49
N ALA A 31 16.81 -9.52 -11.04
CA ALA A 31 17.02 -9.58 -12.48
C ALA A 31 16.88 -11.02 -12.97
N VAL A 32 16.14 -11.22 -14.07
CA VAL A 32 15.94 -12.54 -14.66
C VAL A 32 16.35 -12.48 -16.12
N VAL A 33 17.01 -13.53 -16.61
CA VAL A 33 17.24 -13.66 -18.05
C VAL A 33 15.91 -13.95 -18.72
N ASP A 34 15.60 -13.28 -19.82
CA ASP A 34 14.40 -13.55 -20.60
C ASP A 34 14.35 -15.03 -21.07
N ALA A 35 13.17 -15.51 -21.44
CA ALA A 35 12.99 -16.91 -21.82
C ALA A 35 13.82 -17.31 -23.07
N ALA A 36 14.23 -16.33 -23.88
CA ALA A 36 15.04 -16.54 -25.08
C ALA A 36 16.55 -16.54 -24.79
N GLY A 37 16.99 -16.20 -23.58
CA GLY A 37 18.41 -16.06 -23.24
C GLY A 37 19.08 -14.83 -23.84
N THR A 38 18.31 -13.90 -24.40
CA THR A 38 18.80 -12.78 -25.22
C THR A 38 18.92 -11.47 -24.44
N ALA A 39 18.17 -11.31 -23.36
CA ALA A 39 18.16 -10.10 -22.56
C ALA A 39 18.13 -10.38 -21.06
N LEU A 40 18.74 -9.47 -20.29
CA LEU A 40 18.58 -9.39 -18.85
C LEU A 40 17.42 -8.45 -18.54
N LEU A 41 16.36 -8.99 -17.95
CA LEU A 41 15.27 -8.19 -17.40
C LEU A 41 15.74 -7.55 -16.11
N ALA A 42 15.62 -6.22 -16.02
CA ALA A 42 16.01 -5.46 -14.84
C ALA A 42 15.18 -5.91 -13.61
N PRO A 43 15.75 -5.84 -12.40
CA PRO A 43 15.01 -6.15 -11.19
C PRO A 43 13.84 -5.17 -11.02
N THR A 44 12.64 -5.69 -10.80
CA THR A 44 11.43 -4.89 -10.61
C THR A 44 11.02 -4.88 -9.14
N GLN A 45 10.22 -3.88 -8.76
CA GLN A 45 9.55 -3.85 -7.47
C GLN A 45 8.05 -3.95 -7.71
N GLU A 46 7.39 -4.83 -6.98
CA GLU A 46 5.96 -5.04 -7.03
C GLU A 46 5.35 -4.80 -5.65
N ILE A 47 4.24 -4.06 -5.63
CA ILE A 47 3.40 -3.94 -4.43
C ILE A 47 2.45 -5.13 -4.42
N ARG A 48 2.53 -5.95 -3.37
CA ARG A 48 1.58 -7.03 -3.11
C ARG A 48 0.62 -6.61 -2.01
N PHE A 49 -0.58 -7.17 -2.08
CA PHE A 49 -1.63 -6.95 -1.08
C PHE A 49 -2.13 -8.29 -0.56
N GLU A 50 -2.21 -8.41 0.76
CA GLU A 50 -2.79 -9.55 1.45
C GLU A 50 -4.03 -9.10 2.23
N PRO A 51 -5.23 -9.62 1.93
CA PRO A 51 -6.48 -9.26 2.61
C PRO A 51 -6.59 -9.93 3.98
N LYS A 52 -5.56 -9.80 4.82
CA LYS A 52 -5.55 -10.34 6.18
C LYS A 52 -5.56 -9.21 7.18
N ALA A 53 -6.41 -9.30 8.19
CA ALA A 53 -6.41 -8.33 9.28
C ALA A 53 -5.04 -8.32 9.97
N VAL A 54 -4.36 -7.18 9.91
CA VAL A 54 -3.04 -6.97 10.50
C VAL A 54 -3.09 -5.68 11.32
N GLN A 55 -2.42 -5.68 12.48
CA GLN A 55 -2.27 -4.47 13.28
C GLN A 55 -1.28 -3.52 12.60
N ALA A 56 -1.58 -2.23 12.63
CA ALA A 56 -0.60 -1.23 12.21
C ALA A 56 0.62 -1.26 13.16
N ASP A 57 1.81 -1.10 12.57
CA ASP A 57 3.06 -1.10 13.30
C ASP A 57 3.23 0.21 14.09
N LYS A 58 3.79 0.15 15.31
CA LYS A 58 4.16 1.32 16.09
C LYS A 58 5.11 2.25 15.33
N ASN A 59 5.99 1.69 14.49
CA ASN A 59 6.91 2.47 13.66
C ASN A 59 6.18 3.39 12.68
N LEU A 60 4.98 3.01 12.22
CA LEU A 60 4.14 3.86 11.37
C LEU A 60 3.69 5.11 12.12
N PHE A 61 3.23 4.97 13.36
CA PHE A 61 2.73 6.09 14.14
C PHE A 61 3.84 7.08 14.50
N LEU A 62 5.02 6.57 14.86
CA LEU A 62 6.21 7.41 15.10
C LEU A 62 6.63 8.16 13.83
N PHE A 63 6.59 7.49 12.67
CA PHE A 63 6.88 8.11 11.38
C PHE A 63 5.87 9.22 11.04
N LEU A 64 4.56 8.95 11.18
CA LEU A 64 3.51 9.91 10.89
C LEU A 64 3.58 11.12 11.83
N ALA A 65 3.79 10.90 13.12
CA ALA A 65 4.00 11.96 14.11
C ALA A 65 5.17 12.87 13.71
N HIS A 66 6.30 12.29 13.34
CA HIS A 66 7.48 13.03 12.90
C HIS A 66 7.24 13.85 11.63
N GLU A 67 6.63 13.25 10.60
CA GLU A 67 6.41 13.90 9.30
C GLU A 67 5.33 14.99 9.34
N THR A 68 4.46 14.97 10.36
CA THR A 68 3.38 15.94 10.54
C THR A 68 3.64 16.95 11.65
N ASP A 69 4.79 16.87 12.32
CA ASP A 69 5.11 17.66 13.52
C ASP A 69 4.00 17.58 14.59
N SER A 70 3.51 16.36 14.82
CA SER A 70 2.45 16.06 15.78
C SER A 70 2.88 14.97 16.77
N ASP A 71 2.09 14.75 17.81
CA ASP A 71 2.32 13.66 18.76
C ASP A 71 1.76 12.31 18.25
N GLU A 72 2.22 11.21 18.86
CA GLU A 72 1.82 9.85 18.48
C GLU A 72 0.31 9.62 18.59
N VAL A 73 -0.37 10.22 19.58
CA VAL A 73 -1.82 10.07 19.79
C VAL A 73 -2.59 10.72 18.64
N THR A 74 -2.16 11.93 18.25
CA THR A 74 -2.71 12.64 17.09
C THR A 74 -2.50 11.84 15.79
N ALA A 75 -1.30 11.30 15.57
CA ALA A 75 -1.00 10.49 14.40
C ALA A 75 -1.83 9.20 14.32
N ILE A 76 -2.03 8.52 15.46
CA ILE A 76 -2.91 7.34 15.57
C ILE A 76 -4.35 7.74 15.20
N GLY A 77 -4.84 8.86 15.73
CA GLY A 77 -6.19 9.36 15.43
C GLY A 77 -6.40 9.59 13.93
N GLN A 78 -5.50 10.35 13.30
CA GLN A 78 -5.56 10.66 11.87
C GLN A 78 -5.49 9.39 10.99
N PHE A 79 -4.64 8.44 11.36
CA PHE A 79 -4.55 7.16 10.64
C PHE A 79 -5.84 6.36 10.76
N ASN A 80 -6.40 6.22 11.96
CA ASN A 80 -7.63 5.47 12.19
C ASN A 80 -8.83 6.12 11.49
N GLU A 81 -8.92 7.45 11.49
CA GLU A 81 -9.94 8.19 10.74
C GLU A 81 -9.82 7.95 9.24
N TRP A 82 -8.59 7.95 8.71
CA TRP A 82 -8.36 7.65 7.30
C TRP A 82 -8.72 6.20 6.94
N VAL A 83 -8.35 5.22 7.77
CA VAL A 83 -8.73 3.80 7.56
C VAL A 83 -10.26 3.66 7.57
N LYS A 84 -10.94 4.29 8.54
CA LYS A 84 -12.39 4.29 8.63
C LYS A 84 -13.06 4.88 7.38
N SER A 85 -12.62 6.07 6.95
CA SER A 85 -13.12 6.70 5.73
C SER A 85 -12.88 5.82 4.49
N THR A 86 -11.76 5.13 4.43
CA THR A 86 -11.44 4.19 3.33
C THR A 86 -12.40 3.00 3.33
N LYS A 87 -12.71 2.41 4.49
CA LYS A 87 -13.71 1.34 4.62
C LYS A 87 -15.10 1.80 4.20
N GLU A 88 -15.50 2.99 4.62
CA GLU A 88 -16.80 3.57 4.23
C GLU A 88 -16.90 3.76 2.71
N LYS A 89 -15.84 4.24 2.06
CA LYS A 89 -15.79 4.33 0.59
C LYS A 89 -15.91 2.95 -0.06
N LEU A 90 -15.14 1.96 0.39
CA LEU A 90 -15.23 0.59 -0.12
C LEU A 90 -16.63 0.00 0.03
N ALA A 91 -17.33 0.29 1.13
CA ALA A 91 -18.70 -0.16 1.33
C ALA A 91 -19.72 0.54 0.41
N GLN A 92 -19.48 1.79 0.02
CA GLN A 92 -20.40 2.59 -0.80
C GLN A 92 -20.17 2.44 -2.30
N THR A 93 -18.91 2.49 -2.75
CA THR A 93 -18.53 2.52 -4.16
C THR A 93 -17.87 1.24 -4.64
N SER A 94 -17.64 0.27 -3.75
CA SER A 94 -16.88 -0.97 -4.00
C SER A 94 -15.43 -0.75 -4.46
N VAL A 95 -14.96 0.50 -4.49
CA VAL A 95 -13.64 0.90 -4.99
C VAL A 95 -13.12 2.08 -4.16
N ALA A 96 -11.88 1.97 -3.67
CA ALA A 96 -11.15 3.07 -3.05
C ALA A 96 -9.79 3.28 -3.74
N GLU A 97 -9.56 4.51 -4.18
CA GLU A 97 -8.29 4.92 -4.78
C GLU A 97 -7.18 4.94 -3.72
N MET A 98 -6.05 4.33 -4.06
CA MET A 98 -4.82 4.31 -3.28
C MET A 98 -3.75 5.09 -4.05
N PRO A 99 -3.60 6.41 -3.80
CA PRO A 99 -2.68 7.25 -4.56
C PRO A 99 -1.28 6.65 -4.64
N PHE A 100 -0.66 6.72 -5.82
CA PHE A 100 0.66 6.17 -6.14
C PHE A 100 0.79 4.64 -6.09
N MET A 101 -0.26 3.93 -5.67
CA MET A 101 -0.25 2.48 -5.52
C MET A 101 -1.19 1.80 -6.52
N GLY A 102 -2.46 2.21 -6.58
CA GLY A 102 -3.49 1.53 -7.38
C GLY A 102 -4.88 1.81 -6.85
N SER A 103 -5.77 0.82 -6.98
CA SER A 103 -7.11 0.87 -6.42
C SER A 103 -7.42 -0.40 -5.63
N LEU A 104 -8.09 -0.24 -4.49
CA LEU A 104 -8.60 -1.37 -3.71
C LEU A 104 -10.08 -1.57 -4.04
N ARG A 105 -10.50 -2.82 -4.20
CA ARG A 105 -11.88 -3.19 -4.53
C ARG A 105 -12.42 -4.25 -3.60
N VAL A 106 -13.74 -4.23 -3.40
CA VAL A 106 -14.46 -5.31 -2.72
C VAL A 106 -14.73 -6.43 -3.74
N THR A 107 -14.42 -7.67 -3.39
CA THR A 107 -14.73 -8.86 -4.19
C THR A 107 -16.16 -9.32 -3.92
N GLY A 108 -16.72 -10.17 -4.80
CA GLY A 108 -18.07 -10.72 -4.60
C GLY A 108 -18.23 -11.58 -3.33
N GLU A 109 -17.12 -11.99 -2.71
CA GLU A 109 -17.09 -12.79 -1.48
C GLU A 109 -16.96 -11.92 -0.21
N GLY A 110 -16.86 -10.60 -0.36
CA GLY A 110 -16.71 -9.65 0.75
C GLY A 110 -15.26 -9.38 1.17
N ASP A 111 -14.29 -10.01 0.51
CA ASP A 111 -12.86 -9.74 0.68
C ASP A 111 -12.39 -8.52 -0.12
N TYR A 112 -11.12 -8.15 0.03
CA TYR A 112 -10.50 -7.06 -0.71
C TYR A 112 -9.53 -7.58 -1.77
N ARG A 113 -9.53 -6.93 -2.94
CA ARG A 113 -8.52 -7.13 -4.00
C ARG A 113 -7.86 -5.81 -4.32
N PHE A 114 -6.55 -5.84 -4.55
CA PHE A 114 -5.80 -4.69 -4.99
C PHE A 114 -5.46 -4.79 -6.48
N ASP A 115 -5.82 -3.76 -7.24
CA ASP A 115 -5.42 -3.58 -8.62
C ASP A 115 -4.33 -2.51 -8.65
N ALA A 116 -3.07 -2.93 -8.78
CA ALA A 116 -1.92 -2.02 -8.82
C ALA A 116 -2.00 -1.08 -10.02
N LEU A 117 -1.45 0.14 -9.89
CA LEU A 117 -1.15 0.96 -11.06
C LEU A 117 -0.24 0.13 -11.95
N SER A 118 -0.66 -0.11 -13.19
CA SER A 118 0.18 -0.77 -14.19
C SER A 118 1.50 -0.01 -14.24
N SER A 119 2.60 -0.71 -13.92
CA SER A 119 3.93 -0.17 -14.11
C SER A 119 4.06 0.12 -15.60
N VAL A 120 3.91 1.38 -15.99
CA VAL A 120 4.45 1.85 -17.26
C VAL A 120 5.93 1.55 -17.14
N ILE A 121 6.36 0.47 -17.79
CA ILE A 121 7.77 0.20 -18.01
C ILE A 121 8.26 1.41 -18.79
N VAL A 122 8.89 2.36 -18.09
CA VAL A 122 9.71 3.37 -18.75
C VAL A 122 10.94 2.60 -19.20
N GLN A 123 10.83 1.98 -20.38
CA GLN A 123 12.00 1.56 -21.13
C GLN A 123 12.76 2.84 -21.51
N PRO A 124 14.06 2.94 -21.18
CA PRO A 124 14.91 4.00 -21.71
C PRO A 124 15.09 3.85 -23.23
#